data_AF-A0A4U1CBT0-F1
#
_entry.id   AF-A0A4U1CBT0-F1
#
_cell.length_a   1.000
_cell.length_b   1.000
_cell.length_c   1.000
_cell.angle_alpha   90.00
_cell.angle_beta   90.00
_cell.angle_gamma   90.00
#
_symmetry.space_group_name_H-M   'P 1'
#
loop_
_entity.id
_entity.type
_entity.pdbx_description
1 polymer ?
#
loop_
_entity_poly.entity_id
_entity_poly.type
_entity_poly.pdbx_seq_one_letter_code
_entity_poly.pdbx_strand_id
1 'polypeptide(L)'
;MNNKLMQLATERLKKVNYQEYQNCVDLTKGRLHDINLIPLIFQEVIRTYPANPENTPFILGVIYYLYAPYKLHFTDLRLQNGMRQIIISLMNWNDAPTVNYYADRLVAYYKNPRFAARVHAISDEIYEALKEFDS
;
A
#
# COMPACT_ATOMS: atom_id res chain seq x y z
N MET A 1 -9.56 -15.59 11.52
CA MET A 1 -10.74 -15.80 10.64
C MET A 1 -10.52 -17.11 9.88
N ASN A 2 -11.51 -17.99 9.80
CA ASN A 2 -11.32 -19.34 9.23
C ASN A 2 -11.14 -19.25 7.70
N ASN A 3 -9.95 -19.53 7.18
CA ASN A 3 -9.60 -19.39 5.75
C ASN A 3 -10.60 -20.08 4.81
N LYS A 4 -11.22 -21.17 5.27
CA LYS A 4 -12.21 -21.95 4.53
C LYS A 4 -13.53 -21.18 4.29
N LEU A 5 -13.98 -20.39 5.26
CA LEU A 5 -15.18 -19.55 5.14
C LEU A 5 -14.95 -18.39 4.17
N MET A 6 -13.75 -17.81 4.18
CA MET A 6 -13.41 -16.72 3.28
C MET A 6 -13.31 -17.19 1.83
N GLN A 7 -12.67 -18.35 1.58
CA GLN A 7 -12.66 -18.98 0.26
C GLN A 7 -14.07 -19.27 -0.26
N LEU A 8 -14.95 -19.82 0.60
CA LEU A 8 -16.32 -20.14 0.21
C LEU A 8 -17.13 -18.86 -0.11
N ALA A 9 -16.92 -17.78 0.64
CA ALA A 9 -17.54 -16.49 0.39
C ALA A 9 -17.06 -15.88 -0.94
N THR A 10 -15.75 -15.91 -1.22
CA THR A 10 -15.17 -15.45 -2.48
C THR A 10 -15.69 -16.24 -3.68
N GLU A 11 -15.73 -17.58 -3.58
CA GLU A 11 -16.27 -18.44 -4.64
C GLU A 11 -17.75 -18.22 -4.90
N ARG A 12 -18.55 -18.01 -3.84
CA ARG A 12 -19.97 -17.68 -3.97
C ARG A 12 -20.17 -16.31 -4.61
N LEU A 13 -19.41 -15.29 -4.19
CA LEU A 13 -19.49 -13.96 -4.77
C LEU A 13 -19.16 -14.01 -6.28
N LYS A 14 -18.08 -14.71 -6.65
CA LYS A 14 -17.68 -14.93 -8.04
C LYS A 14 -18.77 -15.61 -8.88
N LYS A 15 -19.54 -16.54 -8.29
CA LYS A 15 -20.62 -17.28 -8.99
C LYS A 15 -21.94 -16.50 -9.06
N VAL A 16 -22.28 -15.73 -8.02
CA VAL A 16 -23.59 -15.06 -7.90
C VAL A 16 -23.56 -13.65 -8.48
N ASN A 17 -22.46 -12.92 -8.29
CA ASN A 17 -22.30 -11.57 -8.79
C ASN A 17 -20.84 -11.30 -9.15
N TYR A 18 -20.47 -11.73 -10.36
CA TYR A 18 -19.11 -11.60 -10.88
C TYR A 18 -18.65 -10.13 -10.98
N GLN A 19 -19.57 -9.19 -11.22
CA GLN A 19 -19.25 -7.77 -11.30
C GLN A 19 -18.81 -7.23 -9.93
N GLU A 20 -19.54 -7.54 -8.86
CA GLU A 20 -19.13 -7.16 -7.49
C GLU A 20 -17.81 -7.81 -7.09
N TYR A 21 -17.60 -9.07 -7.48
CA TYR A 21 -16.31 -9.73 -7.29
C TYR A 21 -15.17 -9.00 -8.01
N GLN A 22 -15.36 -8.59 -9.27
CA GLN A 22 -14.34 -7.83 -9.99
C GLN A 22 -14.13 -6.44 -9.40
N ASN A 23 -15.18 -5.74 -9.00
CA ASN A 23 -15.07 -4.46 -8.29
C ASN A 23 -14.22 -4.63 -7.01
N CYS A 24 -14.44 -5.68 -6.23
CA CYS A 24 -13.61 -5.99 -5.06
C CYS A 24 -12.15 -6.27 -5.43
N VAL A 25 -11.90 -7.01 -6.52
CA VAL A 25 -10.54 -7.28 -7.01
C VAL A 25 -9.86 -5.99 -7.47
N ASP A 26 -10.57 -5.14 -8.21
CA ASP A 26 -10.05 -3.87 -8.72
C ASP A 26 -9.73 -2.90 -7.58
N LEU A 27 -10.53 -2.88 -6.51
CA LEU A 27 -10.23 -2.11 -5.29
C LEU A 27 -8.95 -2.58 -4.56
N THR A 28 -8.48 -3.80 -4.82
CA THR A 28 -7.22 -4.30 -4.26
C THR A 28 -6.02 -4.08 -5.17
N LYS A 29 -6.24 -3.74 -6.44
CA LYS A 29 -5.15 -3.45 -7.37
C LYS A 29 -4.50 -2.12 -6.99
N GLY A 30 -3.17 -2.09 -7.03
CA GLY A 30 -2.42 -0.85 -7.01
C GLY A 30 -2.76 0.00 -8.23
N ARG A 31 -2.52 1.31 -8.11
CA ARG A 31 -2.53 2.25 -9.23
C ARG A 31 -1.28 2.09 -10.10
N LEU A 32 -0.17 1.64 -9.50
CA LEU A 32 1.08 1.27 -10.17
C LEU A 32 1.35 -0.22 -9.99
N HIS A 33 2.05 -0.80 -10.96
CA HIS A 33 2.37 -2.24 -11.02
C HIS A 33 3.88 -2.49 -11.01
N ASP A 34 4.68 -1.61 -11.63
CA ASP A 34 6.13 -1.72 -11.65
C ASP A 34 6.74 -1.31 -10.30
N ILE A 35 7.11 -2.30 -9.50
CA ILE A 35 7.73 -2.10 -8.18
C ILE A 35 9.10 -1.43 -8.27
N ASN A 36 9.74 -1.37 -9.44
CA ASN A 36 11.02 -0.69 -9.64
C ASN A 36 10.90 0.84 -9.57
N LEU A 37 9.68 1.39 -9.61
CA LEU A 37 9.45 2.82 -9.41
C LEU A 37 9.41 3.20 -7.91
N ILE A 38 9.33 2.24 -6.98
CA ILE A 38 9.27 2.50 -5.53
C ILE A 38 10.46 3.35 -5.03
N PRO A 39 11.73 3.11 -5.42
CA PRO A 39 12.84 3.97 -5.02
C PRO A 39 12.68 5.43 -5.46
N LEU A 40 12.14 5.67 -6.65
CA LEU A 40 11.89 7.03 -7.16
C LEU A 40 10.79 7.73 -6.36
N ILE A 41 9.69 7.02 -6.08
CA ILE A 41 8.60 7.49 -5.22
C ILE A 41 9.13 7.83 -3.83
N PHE A 42 9.93 6.93 -3.26
CA PHE A 42 10.54 7.14 -1.95
C PHE A 42 11.41 8.40 -1.93
N GLN A 43 12.27 8.57 -2.93
CA GLN A 43 13.10 9.77 -3.06
C GLN A 43 12.27 11.05 -3.11
N GLU A 44 11.18 11.06 -3.89
CA GLU A 44 10.33 12.24 -4.00
C GLU A 44 9.63 12.58 -2.68
N VAL A 45 9.11 11.57 -1.97
CA VAL A 45 8.46 11.80 -0.68
C VAL A 45 9.44 12.32 0.37
N ILE A 46 10.66 11.77 0.45
CA ILE A 46 11.62 12.15 1.50
C ILE A 46 12.24 13.54 1.31
N ARG A 47 12.14 14.14 0.11
CA ARG A 47 12.52 15.54 -0.13
C ARG A 47 11.72 16.50 0.75
N THR A 48 10.47 16.15 1.02
CA THR A 48 9.55 16.96 1.85
C THR A 48 9.36 16.35 3.24
N TYR A 49 9.40 15.02 3.36
CA TYR A 49 9.14 14.27 4.59
C TYR A 49 10.32 13.37 4.94
N PRO A 50 11.36 13.89 5.64
CA PRO A 50 12.57 13.14 5.95
C PRO A 50 12.29 11.78 6.57
N ALA A 51 13.03 10.75 6.16
CA ALA A 51 12.89 9.38 6.65
C ALA A 51 13.26 9.28 8.13
N ASN A 52 12.26 9.42 9.00
CA ASN A 52 12.37 9.29 10.45
C ASN A 52 11.14 8.55 11.01
N PRO A 53 11.13 8.14 12.28
CA PRO A 53 10.01 7.38 12.86
C PRO A 53 8.65 8.09 12.78
N GLU A 54 8.62 9.43 12.83
CA GLU A 54 7.38 10.22 12.80
C GLU A 54 6.75 10.27 11.40
N ASN A 55 7.59 10.38 10.37
CA ASN A 55 7.18 10.43 8.96
C ASN A 55 7.04 9.04 8.32
N THR A 56 7.60 7.98 8.94
CA THR A 56 7.55 6.61 8.40
C THR A 56 6.13 6.17 8.02
N PRO A 57 5.09 6.35 8.88
CA PRO A 57 3.73 6.01 8.48
C PRO A 57 3.28 6.77 7.23
N PHE A 58 3.66 8.03 7.07
CA PHE A 58 3.30 8.82 5.89
C PHE A 58 3.97 8.28 4.62
N ILE A 59 5.28 8.00 4.68
CA ILE A 59 6.05 7.44 3.57
C ILE A 59 5.46 6.10 3.13
N LEU A 60 5.22 5.19 4.08
CA LEU A 60 4.57 3.91 3.79
C LEU A 60 3.15 4.09 3.27
N GLY A 61 2.42 5.08 3.78
CA GLY A 61 1.08 5.43 3.33
C GLY A 61 1.03 5.73 1.84
N VAL A 62 1.95 6.55 1.35
CA VAL A 62 2.07 6.90 -0.07
C VAL A 62 2.40 5.65 -0.91
N ILE A 63 3.42 4.89 -0.51
CA ILE A 63 3.82 3.67 -1.26
C ILE A 63 2.67 2.66 -1.29
N TYR A 64 1.99 2.41 -0.16
CA TYR A 64 0.89 1.46 -0.10
C TYR A 64 -0.34 1.95 -0.85
N TYR A 65 -0.64 3.25 -0.84
CA TYR A 65 -1.75 3.77 -1.64
C TYR A 65 -1.54 3.51 -3.14
N LEU A 66 -0.30 3.62 -3.62
CA LEU A 66 0.04 3.42 -5.02
C LEU A 66 0.08 1.94 -5.44
N TYR A 67 0.51 1.01 -4.58
CA TYR A 67 0.73 -0.39 -4.98
C TYR A 67 -0.16 -1.42 -4.27
N ALA A 68 -0.62 -1.11 -3.07
CA ALA A 68 -1.31 -2.07 -2.20
C ALA A 68 -2.35 -1.36 -1.31
N PRO A 69 -3.35 -0.67 -1.88
CA PRO A 69 -4.23 0.24 -1.13
C PRO A 69 -4.99 -0.47 0.01
N TYR A 70 -5.26 -1.77 -0.13
CA TYR A 70 -5.83 -2.60 0.95
C TYR A 70 -4.99 -2.61 2.23
N LYS A 71 -3.66 -2.43 2.15
CA LYS A 71 -2.76 -2.39 3.31
C LYS A 71 -3.00 -1.20 4.23
N LEU A 72 -3.63 -0.14 3.72
CA LEU A 72 -4.01 1.02 4.52
C LEU A 72 -5.16 0.72 5.47
N HIS A 73 -5.89 -0.38 5.23
CA HIS A 73 -7.04 -0.81 6.00
C HIS A 73 -6.81 -2.12 6.76
N PHE A 74 -5.89 -2.97 6.29
CA PHE A 74 -5.66 -4.31 6.83
C PHE A 74 -4.16 -4.63 7.00
N THR A 75 -3.79 -5.05 8.21
CA THR A 75 -2.41 -5.40 8.58
C THR A 75 -1.96 -6.73 7.99
N ASP A 76 -2.86 -7.73 7.97
CA ASP A 76 -2.51 -9.15 7.77
C ASP A 76 -2.37 -9.57 6.31
N LEU A 77 -2.70 -8.70 5.36
CA LEU A 77 -2.61 -9.04 3.93
C LEU A 77 -1.15 -9.02 3.46
N ARG A 78 -0.76 -9.82 2.47
CA ARG A 78 0.64 -9.83 1.98
C ARG A 78 0.85 -8.71 0.97
N LEU A 79 2.00 -8.04 1.02
CA LEU A 79 2.44 -7.14 -0.06
C LEU A 79 2.77 -7.94 -1.33
N GLN A 80 2.80 -7.27 -2.48
CA GLN A 80 3.36 -7.83 -3.71
C GLN A 80 4.81 -8.29 -3.47
N ASN A 81 5.20 -9.38 -4.13
CA ASN A 81 6.53 -9.95 -4.03
C ASN A 81 7.60 -8.89 -4.35
N GLY A 82 8.69 -8.86 -3.58
CA GLY A 82 9.78 -7.90 -3.75
C GLY A 82 9.58 -6.56 -3.03
N MET A 83 8.35 -6.03 -2.94
CA MET A 83 8.07 -4.72 -2.31
C MET A 83 8.64 -4.60 -0.89
N ARG A 84 8.43 -5.63 -0.06
CA ARG A 84 8.90 -5.62 1.33
C ARG A 84 10.41 -5.44 1.41
N GLN A 85 11.16 -6.10 0.53
CA GLN A 85 12.63 -6.06 0.54
C GLN A 85 13.15 -4.71 0.04
N ILE A 86 12.48 -4.13 -0.96
CA ILE A 86 12.76 -2.77 -1.43
C ILE A 86 12.57 -1.77 -0.28
N ILE A 87 11.43 -1.82 0.43
CA ILE A 87 11.15 -0.91 1.55
C ILE A 87 12.18 -1.05 2.67
N ILE A 88 12.53 -2.28 3.07
CA ILE A 88 13.57 -2.53 4.08
C ILE A 88 14.90 -1.89 3.67
N SER A 89 15.29 -2.06 2.41
CA SER A 89 16.52 -1.47 1.87
C SER A 89 16.49 0.05 1.87
N LEU A 90 15.38 0.66 1.44
CA LEU A 90 15.23 2.12 1.34
C LEU A 90 15.19 2.80 2.72
N MET A 91 14.53 2.15 3.68
CA MET A 91 14.41 2.64 5.06
C MET A 91 15.62 2.31 5.93
N ASN A 92 16.60 1.58 5.37
CA ASN A 92 17.77 1.08 6.10
C ASN A 92 17.38 0.28 7.37
N TRP A 93 16.38 -0.59 7.23
CA TRP A 93 15.93 -1.45 8.33
C TRP A 93 16.71 -2.75 8.35
N ASN A 94 16.98 -3.24 9.56
CA ASN A 94 17.74 -4.47 9.74
C ASN A 94 16.88 -5.74 9.59
N ASP A 95 15.55 -5.63 9.66
CA ASP A 95 14.67 -6.79 9.71
C ASP A 95 13.24 -6.56 9.16
N ALA A 96 12.56 -7.66 8.86
CA ALA A 96 11.16 -7.66 8.41
C ALA A 96 10.13 -7.29 9.51
N PRO A 97 10.32 -7.63 10.81
CA PRO A 97 9.45 -7.16 11.89
C PRO A 97 9.23 -5.65 11.92
N THR A 98 10.25 -4.85 11.60
CA THR A 98 10.13 -3.38 11.57
C THR A 98 9.08 -2.91 10.57
N VAL A 99 8.96 -3.57 9.39
CA VAL A 99 7.93 -3.26 8.40
C VAL A 99 6.53 -3.50 8.95
N ASN A 100 6.33 -4.62 9.67
CA ASN A 100 5.04 -4.95 10.26
C ASN A 100 4.66 -3.94 11.36
N TYR A 101 5.63 -3.58 12.22
CA TYR A 101 5.42 -2.57 13.26
C TYR A 101 4.89 -1.25 12.69
N TYR A 102 5.51 -0.74 11.62
CA TYR A 102 5.06 0.50 11.00
C TYR A 102 3.81 0.34 10.13
N ALA A 103 3.56 -0.84 9.55
CA ALA A 103 2.32 -1.13 8.86
C ALA A 103 1.11 -1.08 9.81
N ASP A 104 1.24 -1.64 11.02
CA ASP A 104 0.19 -1.61 12.04
C ASP A 104 -0.09 -0.16 12.49
N ARG A 105 0.96 0.63 12.68
CA ARG A 105 0.82 2.06 13.01
C ARG A 105 0.15 2.81 11.86
N LEU A 106 0.57 2.60 10.61
CA LEU A 106 -0.04 3.24 9.45
C LEU A 106 -1.56 3.01 9.41
N VAL A 107 -2.04 1.77 9.62
CA VAL A 107 -3.48 1.49 9.66
C VAL A 107 -4.19 2.32 10.75
N ALA A 108 -3.57 2.53 11.90
CA ALA A 108 -4.11 3.41 12.95
C ALA A 108 -4.13 4.89 12.53
N TYR A 109 -3.06 5.39 11.92
CA TYR A 109 -2.98 6.78 11.43
C TYR A 109 -3.98 7.05 10.29
N TYR A 110 -4.14 6.09 9.39
CA TYR A 110 -4.97 6.24 8.20
C TYR A 110 -6.48 6.32 8.50
N LYS A 111 -6.90 5.91 9.70
CA LYS A 111 -8.26 6.19 10.21
C LYS A 111 -8.52 7.68 10.42
N ASN A 112 -7.49 8.51 10.53
CA ASN A 112 -7.63 9.97 10.61
C ASN A 112 -7.86 10.54 9.19
N PRO A 113 -9.01 11.19 8.93
CA PRO A 113 -9.33 11.72 7.61
C PRO A 113 -8.32 12.75 7.09
N ARG A 114 -7.71 13.56 7.98
CA ARG A 114 -6.70 14.55 7.58
C ARG A 114 -5.41 13.88 7.14
N PHE A 115 -5.02 12.79 7.80
CA PHE A 115 -3.85 12.02 7.41
C PHE A 115 -4.10 11.32 6.08
N ALA A 116 -5.25 10.65 5.93
CA ALA A 116 -5.63 9.99 4.68
C ALA A 116 -5.67 10.96 3.50
N ALA A 117 -6.31 12.13 3.66
CA ALA A 117 -6.38 13.14 2.60
C ALA A 117 -4.99 13.64 2.16
N ARG A 118 -4.04 13.78 3.10
CA ARG A 118 -2.66 14.15 2.77
C ARG A 118 -1.92 13.05 2.01
N VAL A 119 -2.12 11.79 2.40
CA VAL A 119 -1.58 10.64 1.66
C VAL A 119 -2.14 10.63 0.24
N HIS A 120 -3.45 10.83 0.07
CA HIS A 120 -4.09 10.87 -1.25
C HIS A 120 -3.52 11.97 -2.12
N ALA A 121 -3.47 13.21 -1.63
CA ALA A 121 -2.98 14.34 -2.40
C ALA A 121 -1.57 14.12 -2.96
N ILE A 122 -0.62 13.71 -2.10
CA ILE A 122 0.76 13.44 -2.53
C ILE A 122 0.84 12.22 -3.45
N SER A 123 0.06 11.17 -3.18
CA SER A 123 0.06 9.98 -4.02
C SER A 123 -0.53 10.26 -5.41
N ASP A 124 -1.57 11.10 -5.51
CA ASP A 124 -2.18 11.50 -6.77
C ASP A 124 -1.19 12.31 -7.63
N GLU A 125 -0.46 13.26 -7.02
CA GLU A 125 0.59 14.02 -7.71
C GLU A 125 1.70 13.10 -8.25
N ILE A 126 2.19 12.17 -7.42
CA ILE A 126 3.23 11.21 -7.81
C ILE A 126 2.72 10.26 -8.90
N TYR A 127 1.48 9.78 -8.79
CA TYR A 127 0.88 8.90 -9.80
C TYR A 127 0.80 9.59 -11.16
N GLU A 128 0.31 10.82 -11.20
CA GLU A 128 0.20 11.57 -12.46
C GLU A 128 1.56 11.78 -13.13
N ALA A 129 2.63 11.96 -12.35
CA ALA A 129 3.99 12.09 -12.87
C ALA A 129 4.59 10.76 -13.39
N LEU A 130 4.16 9.61 -12.85
CA LEU A 130 4.80 8.32 -13.09
C LEU A 130 3.98 7.33 -13.93
N LYS A 131 2.67 7.56 -14.12
CA LYS A 131 1.77 6.60 -14.77
C LYS A 131 2.16 6.23 -16.21
N GLU A 132 2.87 7.10 -16.93
CA GLU A 132 3.36 6.81 -18.29
C GLU A 132 4.55 5.84 -18.31
N PHE A 133 5.21 5.64 -17.16
CA PHE A 133 6.34 4.73 -17.00
C PHE A 133 5.91 3.36 -16.42
N ASP A 134 4.65 3.22 -15.99
CA ASP A 134 4.09 1.98 -15.46
C ASP A 134 3.72 1.05 -16.63
N SER A 135 4.59 0.07 -16.93
CA SER A 135 4.45 -0.88 -18.05
C SER A 135 4.01 -2.28 -17.60
#